data_AF-A0A7J6H3W4-F1
#
_entry.id   AF-A0A7J6H3W4-F1
#
_cell.length_a   1.000
_cell.length_b   1.000
_cell.length_c   1.000
_cell.angle_alpha   90.00
_cell.angle_beta   90.00
_cell.angle_gamma   90.00
#
_symmetry.space_group_name_H-M   'P 1'
#
loop_
_entity.id
_entity.type
_entity.pdbx_description
1 polymer ?
#
loop_
_entity_poly.entity_id
_entity_poly.type
_entity_poly.pdbx_seq_one_letter_code
_entity_poly.pdbx_strand_id
1 'polypeptide(L)'
;MGKLEKVSTFIWRKYADYVYTKWERFLLWNMVEPYTRPKSFTPVVTVYVAAFYTGVVGAAITEQLYKEKYWEDHPGEVVPIMKPKFYSGPWKVAMGEVPAHLKRKPDQSEH
;
A
#
# COMPACT_ATOMS: atom_id res chain seq x y z
N MET A 1 30.62 -17.09 44.84
CA MET A 1 29.59 -16.48 43.97
C MET A 1 29.56 -14.99 44.23
N GLY A 2 30.02 -14.21 43.26
CA GLY A 2 30.45 -12.83 43.42
C GLY A 2 29.28 -11.85 43.58
N LYS A 3 29.51 -10.77 44.33
CA LYS A 3 28.54 -9.68 44.59
C LYS A 3 27.94 -9.10 43.29
N LEU A 4 28.69 -9.13 42.19
CA LEU A 4 28.28 -8.68 40.87
C LEU A 4 27.17 -9.55 40.23
N GLU A 5 27.19 -10.87 40.44
CA GLU A 5 26.16 -11.77 39.91
C GLU A 5 24.79 -11.55 40.60
N LYS A 6 24.81 -11.14 41.86
CA LYS A 6 23.59 -10.78 42.60
C LYS A 6 22.97 -9.48 42.06
N VAL A 7 23.81 -8.50 41.70
CA VAL A 7 23.36 -7.22 41.14
C VAL A 7 22.80 -7.40 39.72
N SER A 8 23.47 -8.18 38.87
CA SER A 8 22.97 -8.46 37.51
C SER A 8 21.63 -9.21 37.55
N THR A 9 21.50 -10.22 38.42
CA THR A 9 20.24 -10.96 38.60
C THR A 9 19.12 -10.06 39.14
N PHE A 10 19.45 -9.15 40.06
CA PHE A 10 18.49 -8.19 40.62
C PHE A 10 18.00 -7.19 39.56
N ILE A 11 18.90 -6.63 38.75
CA ILE A 11 18.56 -5.73 37.65
C ILE A 11 17.71 -6.47 36.60
N TRP A 12 18.08 -7.71 36.25
CA TRP A 12 17.35 -8.52 35.29
C TRP A 12 15.93 -8.84 35.77
N ARG A 13 15.77 -9.21 37.05
CA ARG A 13 14.44 -9.38 37.65
C ARG A 13 13.62 -8.10 37.61
N LYS A 14 14.21 -6.96 38.00
CA LYS A 14 13.50 -5.68 37.96
C LYS A 14 13.10 -5.25 36.56
N TYR A 15 13.95 -5.51 35.57
CA TYR A 15 13.62 -5.25 34.17
C TYR A 15 12.52 -6.18 33.67
N ALA A 16 12.60 -7.47 33.95
CA ALA A 16 11.58 -8.44 33.59
C ALA A 16 10.21 -8.09 34.21
N ASP A 17 10.18 -7.75 35.50
CA ASP A 17 8.96 -7.30 36.20
C ASP A 17 8.40 -6.01 35.58
N TYR A 18 9.27 -5.07 35.21
CA TYR A 18 8.87 -3.82 34.55
C TYR A 18 8.28 -4.06 33.15
N VAL A 19 8.93 -4.89 32.34
CA VAL A 19 8.43 -5.25 31.01
C VAL A 19 7.10 -5.98 31.13
N TYR A 20 7.00 -6.95 32.04
CA TYR A 20 5.79 -7.74 32.28
C TYR A 20 4.62 -6.87 32.71
N THR A 21 4.80 -6.01 33.71
CA THR A 21 3.74 -5.08 34.17
C THR A 21 3.35 -4.06 33.10
N LYS A 22 4.29 -3.60 32.29
CA LYS A 22 4.00 -2.73 31.14
C LYS A 22 3.19 -3.46 30.06
N TRP A 23 3.46 -4.74 29.85
CA TRP A 23 2.77 -5.58 28.88
C TRP A 23 1.35 -5.94 29.33
N GLU A 24 1.17 -6.38 30.58
CA GLU A 24 -0.16 -6.58 31.17
C GLU A 24 -0.99 -5.30 31.11
N ARG A 25 -0.40 -4.15 31.48
CA ARG A 25 -1.09 -2.86 31.40
C ARG A 25 -1.48 -2.54 29.95
N PHE A 26 -0.61 -2.75 28.97
CA PHE A 26 -0.92 -2.52 27.56
C PHE A 26 -2.04 -3.45 27.07
N LEU A 27 -2.02 -4.73 27.43
CA LEU A 27 -3.02 -5.71 27.01
C LEU A 27 -4.40 -5.44 27.65
N LEU A 28 -4.41 -5.07 28.93
CA LEU A 28 -5.63 -4.63 29.63
C LEU A 28 -6.20 -3.35 29.00
N TRP A 29 -5.36 -2.37 28.66
CA TRP A 29 -5.80 -1.18 27.95
C TRP A 29 -6.38 -1.52 26.57
N ASN A 30 -5.73 -2.39 25.78
CA ASN A 30 -6.24 -2.84 24.48
C ASN A 30 -7.57 -3.61 24.59
N MET A 31 -7.83 -4.31 25.70
CA MET A 31 -9.11 -5.00 25.94
C MET A 31 -10.23 -4.03 26.34
N VAL A 32 -9.91 -2.91 26.99
CA VAL A 32 -10.87 -1.89 27.45
C VAL A 32 -11.15 -0.83 26.39
N GLU A 33 -10.15 -0.50 25.55
CA GLU A 33 -10.23 0.48 24.46
C GLU A 33 -11.46 0.31 23.53
N PRO A 34 -11.93 -0.90 23.18
CA PRO A 34 -13.12 -1.09 22.34
C PRO A 34 -14.43 -0.61 22.99
N TYR A 35 -14.49 -0.57 24.33
CA TYR A 35 -15.67 -0.13 25.09
C TYR A 35 -15.65 1.38 25.38
N THR A 36 -14.53 2.04 25.09
CA THR A 36 -14.41 3.49 25.24
C THR A 36 -14.75 4.19 23.94
N ARG A 37 -15.55 5.26 24.02
CA ARG A 37 -15.87 6.09 22.86
C ARG A 37 -14.57 6.64 22.26
N PRO A 38 -14.25 6.40 20.97
CA PRO A 38 -13.05 6.92 20.35
C PRO A 38 -13.08 8.45 20.44
N LYS A 39 -12.07 9.04 21.07
CA LYS A 39 -12.02 10.48 21.36
C LYS A 39 -11.80 11.33 20.10
N SER A 40 -11.35 10.73 19.00
CA SER A 40 -11.10 11.45 17.75
C SER A 40 -11.40 10.61 16.52
N PHE A 41 -11.94 11.26 15.49
CA PHE A 41 -12.14 10.72 14.15
C PHE A 41 -10.86 10.75 13.30
N THR A 42 -9.79 11.37 13.83
CA THR A 42 -8.50 11.52 13.16
C THR A 42 -7.84 10.22 12.73
N PRO A 43 -7.75 9.14 13.55
CA PRO A 43 -7.10 7.89 13.12
C PRO A 43 -7.81 7.25 11.93
N VAL A 44 -9.14 7.39 11.87
CA VAL A 44 -9.95 6.90 10.75
C VAL A 44 -9.55 7.66 9.48
N VAL A 45 -9.65 8.99 9.49
CA VAL A 45 -9.30 9.83 8.33
C VAL A 45 -7.88 9.57 7.84
N THR A 46 -6.91 9.43 8.75
CA THR A 46 -5.52 9.16 8.36
C THR A 46 -5.36 7.83 7.65
N VAL A 47 -6.05 6.77 8.11
CA VAL A 47 -6.00 5.45 7.47
C VAL A 47 -6.68 5.49 6.10
N TYR A 48 -7.81 6.19 5.97
CA TYR A 48 -8.49 6.34 4.68
C TYR A 48 -7.63 7.10 3.66
N VAL A 49 -6.99 8.19 4.07
CA VAL A 49 -6.08 8.96 3.21
C VAL A 49 -4.89 8.11 2.79
N ALA A 50 -4.26 7.42 3.74
CA ALA A 50 -3.13 6.53 3.44
C ALA A 50 -3.54 5.41 2.46
N ALA A 51 -4.67 4.73 2.72
CA ALA A 51 -5.17 3.67 1.85
C ALA A 51 -5.53 4.15 0.44
N PHE A 52 -6.08 5.36 0.32
CA PHE A 52 -6.38 5.96 -0.98
C PHE A 52 -5.11 6.20 -1.79
N TYR A 53 -4.11 6.87 -1.20
CA TYR A 53 -2.88 7.19 -1.91
C TYR A 53 -2.03 5.96 -2.23
N THR A 54 -2.00 4.94 -1.36
CA THR A 54 -1.34 3.67 -1.68
C THR A 54 -2.01 2.97 -2.85
N GLY A 55 -3.35 3.01 -2.94
CA GLY A 55 -4.09 2.49 -4.08
C GLY A 55 -3.77 3.20 -5.39
N VAL A 56 -3.72 4.54 -5.39
CA VAL A 56 -3.37 5.34 -6.58
C VAL A 56 -1.95 5.06 -7.06
N VAL A 57 -0.99 5.02 -6.15
CA VAL A 57 0.42 4.72 -6.48
C VAL A 57 0.55 3.29 -7.01
N GLY A 58 -0.11 2.31 -6.37
CA GLY A 58 -0.12 0.93 -6.85
C GLY A 58 -0.69 0.80 -8.26
N ALA A 59 -1.82 1.48 -8.54
CA ALA A 59 -2.42 1.49 -9.88
C ALA A 59 -1.47 2.09 -10.93
N ALA A 60 -0.81 3.21 -10.63
CA ALA A 60 0.15 3.84 -11.52
C ALA A 60 1.33 2.92 -11.83
N ILE A 61 1.90 2.23 -10.83
CA ILE A 61 2.99 1.27 -11.03
C ILE A 61 2.54 0.12 -11.95
N THR A 62 1.34 -0.43 -11.71
CA THR A 62 0.83 -1.53 -12.54
C THR A 62 0.58 -1.14 -13.99
N GLU A 63 0.13 0.10 -14.24
CA GLU A 63 -0.04 0.64 -15.60
C GLU A 63 1.30 0.80 -16.31
N GLN A 64 2.34 1.29 -15.62
CA GLN A 64 3.67 1.45 -16.22
C GLN A 64 4.32 0.10 -16.53
N LEU A 65 4.24 -0.86 -15.61
CA LEU A 65 4.75 -2.20 -15.85
C LEU A 65 4.02 -2.90 -17.01
N TYR A 66 2.71 -2.67 -17.15
CA TYR A 66 1.94 -3.15 -18.29
C TYR A 66 2.44 -2.55 -19.60
N LYS A 67 2.76 -1.25 -19.60
CA LYS A 67 3.31 -0.56 -20.78
C LYS A 67 4.68 -1.05 -21.17
N GLU A 68 5.61 -1.16 -20.23
CA GLU A 68 6.95 -1.67 -20.49
C GLU A 68 6.90 -3.06 -21.13
N LYS A 69 6.12 -3.97 -20.55
CA LYS A 69 5.92 -5.31 -21.10
C LYS A 69 5.30 -5.30 -22.50
N TYR A 70 4.31 -4.44 -22.74
CA TYR A 70 3.68 -4.36 -24.06
C TYR A 70 4.67 -3.87 -25.14
N TRP A 71 5.57 -2.95 -24.81
CA TRP A 71 6.59 -2.45 -25.74
C TRP A 71 7.63 -3.51 -26.11
N GLU A 72 7.97 -4.41 -25.19
CA GLU A 72 8.88 -5.53 -25.46
C GLU A 72 8.29 -6.47 -26.52
N ASP A 73 6.98 -6.74 -26.43
CA ASP A 73 6.29 -7.66 -27.34
C ASP A 73 5.86 -6.97 -28.68
N HIS A 74 5.64 -5.65 -28.66
CA HIS A 74 5.10 -4.88 -29.80
C HIS A 74 5.88 -3.56 -30.04
N PRO A 75 7.07 -3.61 -30.67
CA PRO A 75 7.88 -2.42 -30.89
C PRO A 75 7.18 -1.43 -31.84
N GLY A 76 7.02 -0.19 -31.39
CA GLY A 76 6.48 0.92 -32.19
C GLY A 76 4.95 1.02 -32.25
N GLU A 77 4.23 0.15 -31.55
CA GLU A 77 2.78 0.22 -31.42
C GLU A 77 2.38 1.06 -30.19
N VAL A 78 1.24 1.76 -30.27
CA VAL A 78 0.77 2.58 -29.16
C VAL A 78 0.10 1.69 -28.11
N VAL A 79 0.56 1.78 -26.87
CA VAL A 79 0.08 0.90 -25.81
C VAL A 79 -1.36 1.24 -25.43
N PRO A 80 -2.27 0.25 -25.40
CA PRO A 80 -3.61 0.45 -24.86
C PRO A 80 -3.58 0.73 -23.35
N ILE A 81 -4.57 1.43 -22.82
CA ILE A 81 -4.69 1.65 -21.37
C ILE A 81 -5.02 0.31 -20.68
N MET A 82 -4.38 -0.01 -19.55
CA MET A 82 -4.66 -1.26 -18.85
C MET A 82 -6.12 -1.30 -18.41
N LYS A 83 -6.77 -2.44 -18.63
CA LYS A 83 -8.13 -2.67 -18.13
C LYS A 83 -8.13 -2.63 -16.60
N PRO A 84 -9.07 -1.91 -15.96
CA PRO A 84 -9.12 -1.87 -14.50
C PRO A 84 -9.47 -3.25 -13.96
N LYS A 85 -8.72 -3.70 -12.97
CA LYS A 85 -9.00 -4.97 -12.26
C LYS A 85 -10.05 -4.79 -11.17
N PHE A 86 -10.21 -3.57 -10.66
CA PHE A 86 -11.03 -3.26 -9.47
C PHE A 86 -12.42 -2.71 -9.80
N TYR A 87 -12.80 -2.62 -11.08
CA TYR A 87 -14.14 -2.16 -11.50
C TYR A 87 -14.82 -3.28 -12.28
N SER A 88 -15.85 -3.89 -11.70
CA SER A 88 -16.64 -4.97 -12.32
C SER A 88 -17.83 -4.47 -13.15
N GLY A 89 -18.10 -3.15 -13.12
CA GLY A 89 -19.17 -2.55 -13.91
C GLY A 89 -18.88 -2.58 -15.41
N PRO A 90 -19.89 -2.28 -16.25
CA PRO A 90 -19.73 -2.23 -17.70
C PRO A 90 -18.70 -1.16 -18.09
N TRP A 91 -17.47 -1.62 -18.32
CA TRP A 91 -16.37 -0.82 -18.82
C TRP A 91 -16.67 -0.38 -20.25
N LYS A 92 -17.35 0.76 -20.42
CA LYS A 92 -17.88 1.21 -21.71
C LYS A 92 -17.80 2.71 -22.03
N VAL A 93 -17.11 3.57 -21.25
CA VAL A 93 -17.35 5.04 -21.36
C VAL A 93 -16.14 5.90 -21.81
N ALA A 94 -15.02 5.33 -22.23
CA ALA A 94 -14.09 6.03 -23.11
C ALA A 94 -13.25 4.99 -23.82
N MET A 95 -13.53 4.76 -25.10
CA MET A 95 -12.85 3.77 -25.94
C MET A 95 -11.35 3.81 -25.67
N GLY A 96 -10.80 2.72 -25.14
CA GLY A 96 -9.35 2.45 -25.10
C GLY A 96 -8.72 2.29 -26.48
N GLU A 97 -9.31 2.91 -27.50
CA GLU A 97 -8.67 3.14 -28.78
C GLU A 97 -7.87 4.43 -28.69
N VAL A 98 -6.61 4.33 -29.13
CA VAL A 98 -5.75 5.48 -29.43
C VAL A 98 -6.58 6.53 -30.18
N PRO A 99 -6.66 7.78 -29.70
CA PRO A 99 -7.33 8.86 -30.41
C PRO A 99 -6.93 8.83 -31.89
N ALA A 100 -7.88 8.94 -32.82
CA ALA A 100 -7.60 8.71 -34.25
C ALA A 100 -6.44 9.55 -34.81
N HIS A 101 -6.12 10.69 -34.19
CA HIS A 101 -4.98 11.54 -34.55
C HIS A 101 -3.60 11.00 -34.11
N LEU A 102 -3.54 9.99 -33.24
CA LEU A 102 -2.33 9.30 -32.77
C LEU A 102 -2.12 7.94 -33.47
N LYS A 103 -3.09 7.45 -34.26
CA LYS A 103 -2.92 6.27 -35.14
C LYS A 103 -2.07 6.68 -36.35
N ARG A 104 -0.73 6.56 -36.26
CA ARG A 104 0.15 6.74 -37.43
C ARG A 104 -0.13 5.58 -38.40
N LYS A 105 -0.58 5.88 -39.62
CA LYS A 105 -0.75 4.88 -40.69
C LYS A 105 0.62 4.34 -41.14
N PRO A 106 0.80 3.03 -41.35
CA PRO A 106 2.09 2.44 -41.74
C PRO A 106 2.43 2.54 -43.24
N ASP A 107 2.07 3.64 -43.93
CA ASP A 107 2.24 3.75 -45.39
C ASP A 107 2.60 5.18 -45.85
N GLN A 108 3.58 5.84 -45.22
CA GLN A 108 4.17 7.05 -45.82
C GLN A 108 5.65 7.16 -45.44
N SER A 109 6.49 6.29 -45.99
CA SER A 109 7.90 6.57 -46.24
C SER A 109 8.51 5.55 -47.22
N GLU A 110 7.99 5.52 -48.45
CA GLU A 110 8.83 5.34 -49.62
C GLU A 110 8.74 6.64 -50.41
N HIS A 111 9.84 7.42 -50.36
CA HIS A 111 10.41 8.28 -51.41
C HIS A 111 11.51 9.17 -50.82
#